data_AF-A0A940TS24-F1
#
_entry.id   AF-A0A940TS24-F1
#
_cell.length_a   1.000
_cell.length_b   1.000
_cell.length_c   1.000
_cell.angle_alpha   90.00
_cell.angle_beta   90.00
_cell.angle_gamma   90.00
#
_symmetry.space_group_name_H-M   'P 1'
#
loop_
_entity.id
_entity.type
_entity.pdbx_description
1 polymer ?
#
loop_
_entity_poly.entity_id
_entity_poly.type
_entity_poly.pdbx_seq_one_letter_code
_entity_poly.pdbx_strand_id
1 'polypeptide(L)'
;TFARWLDGLHHMRLYHKDMKTCNILVSERTETWDFHLLDFEDVLIEEGVNRKKLFRNFLQLNTSTPRVMTKVDRYRFFREYLRLNPIVKDPKVFLRELMDESRRRGLVYVSPQGVVTEAMG
;
A
#
# COMPACT_ATOMS: atom_id res chain seq x y z
N THR A 1 5.28 10.75 -6.45
CA THR A 1 5.34 9.26 -6.40
C THR A 1 4.22 8.77 -5.51
N PHE A 2 3.79 7.52 -5.68
CA PHE A 2 2.75 6.93 -4.82
C PHE A 2 3.14 6.92 -3.33
N ALA A 3 4.42 6.66 -3.01
CA ALA A 3 4.93 6.70 -1.64
C ALA A 3 4.73 8.07 -0.96
N ARG A 4 5.01 9.17 -1.66
CA ARG A 4 4.80 10.54 -1.14
C ARG A 4 3.33 10.87 -0.95
N TRP A 5 2.47 10.41 -1.85
CA TRP A 5 1.03 10.61 -1.72
C TRP A 5 0.49 9.90 -0.48
N LEU A 6 0.82 8.62 -0.30
CA LEU A 6 0.38 7.84 0.86
C LEU A 6 0.95 8.40 2.17
N ASP A 7 2.20 8.83 2.15
CA ASP A 7 2.82 9.50 3.30
C ASP A 7 2.09 10.79 3.68
N GLY A 8 1.69 11.60 2.68
CA GLY A 8 0.89 12.80 2.90
C GLY A 8 -0.46 12.51 3.56
N LEU A 9 -1.17 11.47 3.09
CA LEU A 9 -2.42 11.03 3.73
C LEU A 9 -2.23 10.68 5.21
N HIS A 10 -1.20 9.89 5.52
CA HIS A 10 -0.94 9.48 6.89
C HIS A 10 -0.46 10.66 7.77
N HIS A 11 0.27 11.63 7.22
CA HIS A 11 0.64 12.87 7.91
C HIS A 11 -0.57 13.77 8.20
N MET A 12 -1.58 13.78 7.33
CA MET A 12 -2.87 14.43 7.57
C MET A 12 -3.75 13.68 8.58
N ARG A 13 -3.24 12.58 9.18
CA ARG A 13 -3.98 11.72 10.11
C ARG A 13 -5.24 11.14 9.47
N LEU A 14 -5.13 10.74 8.21
CA LEU A 14 -6.14 9.95 7.52
C LEU A 14 -5.69 8.49 7.49
N TYR A 15 -6.57 7.58 7.91
CA TYR A 15 -6.30 6.15 7.90
C TYR A 15 -7.42 5.39 7.19
N HIS A 16 -7.09 4.71 6.10
CA HIS A 16 -8.04 3.85 5.38
C HIS A 16 -8.03 2.43 5.95
N LYS A 17 -9.18 1.92 6.39
CA LYS A 17 -9.31 0.58 6.97
C LYS A 17 -9.10 -0.54 5.95
N ASP A 18 -9.49 -0.32 4.70
CA ASP A 18 -9.26 -1.23 3.57
C ASP A 18 -8.35 -0.67 2.46
N MET A 19 -7.06 -0.52 2.76
CA MET A 19 -6.07 0.04 1.82
C MET A 19 -5.65 -0.98 0.74
N LYS A 20 -6.56 -1.31 -0.16
CA LYS A 20 -6.31 -2.17 -1.33
C LYS A 20 -6.16 -1.33 -2.60
N THR A 21 -5.49 -1.88 -3.62
CA THR A 21 -5.33 -1.20 -4.92
C THR A 21 -6.65 -0.87 -5.61
N CYS A 22 -7.70 -1.69 -5.42
CA CYS A 22 -9.03 -1.40 -5.96
C CYS A 22 -9.71 -0.17 -5.32
N ASN A 23 -9.23 0.27 -4.15
CA ASN A 23 -9.72 1.45 -3.44
C ASN A 23 -8.85 2.69 -3.73
N ILE A 24 -8.00 2.62 -4.75
CA ILE A 24 -7.15 3.72 -5.19
C ILE A 24 -7.41 3.97 -6.67
N LEU A 25 -8.01 5.12 -6.97
CA LEU A 25 -8.14 5.58 -8.34
C LEU A 25 -6.86 6.30 -8.75
N VAL A 26 -6.34 5.95 -9.92
CA VAL A 26 -5.15 6.58 -10.51
C VAL A 26 -5.59 7.35 -11.74
N SER A 27 -5.23 8.63 -11.83
CA SER A 27 -5.50 9.46 -13.00
C SER A 27 -4.20 10.01 -13.58
N GLU A 28 -4.08 9.93 -14.90
CA GLU A 28 -2.94 10.44 -15.65
C GLU A 28 -3.02 11.96 -15.81
N ARG A 29 -1.88 12.64 -15.64
CA ARG A 29 -1.63 14.01 -16.10
C ARG A 29 -0.45 13.97 -17.06
N THR A 30 -0.24 15.03 -17.83
CA THR A 30 0.74 15.11 -18.93
C THR A 30 2.11 14.49 -18.63
N GLU A 31 2.62 14.64 -17.41
CA GLU A 31 3.92 14.07 -16.99
C GLU A 31 3.87 13.42 -15.59
N THR A 32 2.69 13.27 -15.00
CA THR A 32 2.54 12.82 -13.61
C THR A 32 1.31 11.96 -13.41
N TRP A 33 1.20 11.37 -12.23
CA TRP A 33 0.02 10.60 -11.82
C TRP A 33 -0.54 11.19 -10.54
N ASP A 34 -1.86 11.37 -10.51
CA ASP A 34 -2.60 11.68 -9.30
C ASP A 34 -3.23 10.39 -8.75
N PHE A 35 -3.43 10.38 -7.44
CA PHE A 35 -3.98 9.25 -6.71
C PHE A 35 -5.13 9.75 -5.84
N HIS A 36 -6.23 9.02 -5.83
CA HIS A 36 -7.43 9.38 -5.08
C HIS A 36 -7.91 8.16 -4.29
N LEU A 37 -8.32 8.38 -3.05
CA LEU A 37 -9.00 7.33 -2.28
C LEU A 37 -10.42 7.17 -2.83
N LEU A 38 -10.83 5.92 -2.95
CA LEU A 38 -12.23 5.54 -3.05
C LEU A 38 -12.71 5.09 -1.67
N ASP A 39 -13.97 4.67 -1.57
CA ASP A 39 -14.50 4.00 -0.37
C ASP A 39 -14.34 4.82 0.93
N PHE A 40 -14.86 6.05 0.90
CA PHE A 40 -14.70 7.02 1.99
C PHE A 40 -15.32 6.58 3.33
N GLU A 41 -16.26 5.64 3.34
CA GLU A 41 -16.83 5.07 4.58
C GLU A 41 -15.78 4.33 5.43
N ASP A 42 -14.71 3.86 4.79
CA ASP A 42 -13.59 3.19 5.44
C ASP A 42 -12.43 4.13 5.81
N VAL A 43 -12.57 5.44 5.55
CA VAL A 43 -11.58 6.45 5.92
C VAL A 43 -11.86 6.98 7.33
N LEU A 44 -10.88 6.83 8.22
CA LEU A 44 -10.89 7.44 9.55
C LEU A 44 -10.13 8.76 9.51
N ILE A 45 -10.77 9.81 10.03
CA ILE A 45 -10.24 11.17 10.13
C ILE A 45 -9.65 11.39 11.53
N GLU A 46 -8.62 12.23 11.64
CA GLU A 46 -7.84 12.50 12.86
C GLU A 46 -7.15 11.26 13.46
N GLU A 47 -7.06 10.19 12.68
CA GLU A 47 -6.54 8.90 13.09
C GLU A 47 -5.08 8.73 12.69
N GLY A 48 -4.21 8.68 13.70
CA GLY A 48 -2.78 8.48 13.50
C GLY A 48 -2.45 7.05 13.05
N VAL A 49 -1.58 6.92 12.06
CA VAL A 49 -1.09 5.61 11.61
C VAL A 49 0.10 5.19 12.44
N ASN A 50 -0.09 4.24 13.36
CA ASN A 50 0.99 3.60 14.10
C ASN A 50 1.63 2.43 13.31
N ARG A 51 2.74 1.85 13.79
CA ARG A 51 3.45 0.73 13.13
C ARG A 51 2.50 -0.43 12.75
N LYS A 52 1.56 -0.80 13.63
CA LYS A 52 0.62 -1.92 13.40
C LYS A 52 -0.37 -1.58 12.27
N LYS A 53 -0.91 -0.36 12.27
CA LYS A 53 -1.79 0.14 11.20
C LYS A 53 -1.07 0.24 9.87
N LEU A 54 0.16 0.75 9.88
CA LEU A 54 1.01 0.81 8.70
C LEU A 54 1.26 -0.59 8.12
N PHE A 55 1.62 -1.56 8.96
CA PHE A 55 1.82 -2.94 8.52
C PHE A 55 0.57 -3.51 7.87
N ARG A 56 -0.61 -3.27 8.46
CA ARG A 56 -1.89 -3.70 7.88
C ARG A 56 -2.14 -3.08 6.51
N ASN A 57 -1.99 -1.76 6.36
CA ASN A 57 -2.18 -1.09 5.08
C ASN A 57 -1.18 -1.57 4.03
N PHE A 58 0.10 -1.71 4.40
CA PHE A 58 1.12 -2.23 3.48
C PHE A 58 0.82 -3.65 3.05
N LEU A 59 0.32 -4.50 3.95
CA LEU A 59 -0.05 -5.86 3.63
C LEU A 59 -1.25 -5.91 2.68
N GLN A 60 -2.29 -5.11 2.93
CA GLN A 60 -3.44 -4.98 2.03
C GLN A 60 -3.01 -4.49 0.64
N LEU A 61 -2.19 -3.43 0.57
CA LEU A 61 -1.66 -2.91 -0.69
C LEU A 61 -0.85 -3.96 -1.43
N ASN A 62 0.11 -4.60 -0.76
CA ASN A 62 1.02 -5.55 -1.38
C ASN A 62 0.26 -6.77 -1.93
N THR A 63 -0.68 -7.31 -1.15
CA THR A 63 -1.46 -8.49 -1.54
C THR A 63 -2.54 -8.18 -2.58
N SER A 64 -2.95 -6.92 -2.73
CA SER A 64 -3.86 -6.51 -3.82
C SER A 64 -3.14 -5.92 -5.03
N THR A 65 -1.81 -5.81 -5.00
CA THR A 65 -1.03 -5.38 -6.16
C THR A 65 -0.72 -6.58 -7.05
N PRO A 66 -1.03 -6.55 -8.36
CA PRO A 66 -0.77 -7.67 -9.28
C PRO A 66 0.72 -8.00 -9.44
N ARG A 67 1.03 -9.23 -9.88
CA ARG A 67 2.42 -9.70 -10.14
C ARG A 67 3.23 -8.87 -11.13
N VAL A 68 2.57 -8.12 -12.03
CA VAL A 68 3.26 -7.22 -12.97
C VAL A 68 4.17 -6.21 -12.24
N MET A 69 3.82 -5.86 -10.99
CA MET A 69 4.69 -5.10 -10.11
C MET A 69 5.75 -6.03 -9.50
N THR A 70 6.98 -5.86 -9.95
CA THR A 70 8.09 -6.72 -9.58
C THR A 70 8.45 -6.57 -8.11
N LYS A 71 9.25 -7.52 -7.60
CA LYS A 71 9.83 -7.42 -6.25
C LYS A 71 10.62 -6.12 -6.07
N VAL A 72 11.34 -5.67 -7.11
CA VAL A 72 12.11 -4.43 -7.08
C VAL A 72 11.19 -3.22 -6.94
N ASP A 73 10.10 -3.15 -7.70
CA ASP A 73 9.13 -2.05 -7.64
C ASP A 73 8.49 -1.93 -6.25
N ARG A 74 8.08 -3.08 -5.69
CA ARG A 74 7.51 -3.17 -4.35
C ARG A 74 8.49 -2.66 -3.29
N TYR A 75 9.74 -3.13 -3.30
CA TYR A 75 10.76 -2.65 -2.37
C TYR A 75 11.10 -1.18 -2.58
N ARG A 76 11.11 -0.67 -3.81
CA ARG A 76 11.33 0.74 -4.10
C ARG A 76 10.25 1.59 -3.42
N PHE A 77 8.98 1.22 -3.58
CA PHE A 77 7.87 1.89 -2.91
C PHE A 77 8.01 1.86 -1.38
N PHE A 78 8.19 0.68 -0.78
CA PHE A 78 8.23 0.60 0.69
C PHE A 78 9.42 1.34 1.29
N ARG A 79 10.60 1.26 0.67
CA ARG A 79 11.79 1.98 1.13
C ARG A 79 11.63 3.49 1.01
N GLU A 80 11.04 3.96 -0.10
CA GLU A 80 10.74 5.39 -0.26
C GLU A 80 9.79 5.87 0.84
N TYR A 81 8.69 5.15 1.08
CA TYR A 81 7.73 5.51 2.13
C TYR A 81 8.39 5.52 3.51
N LEU A 82 9.12 4.45 3.90
CA LEU A 82 9.73 4.37 5.24
C LEU A 82 10.82 5.41 5.47
N ARG A 83 11.43 5.95 4.40
CA ARG A 83 12.35 7.10 4.50
C ARG A 83 11.62 8.41 4.77
N LEU A 84 10.41 8.58 4.23
CA LEU A 84 9.56 9.75 4.46
C LEU A 84 8.87 9.70 5.82
N ASN A 85 8.50 8.49 6.26
CA ASN A 85 7.77 8.24 7.50
C ASN A 85 8.55 7.29 8.42
N PRO A 86 9.47 7.80 9.26
CA PRO A 86 10.39 6.99 10.06
C PRO A 86 9.73 6.37 11.31
N ILE A 87 8.46 5.97 11.22
CA ILE A 87 7.72 5.33 12.33
C ILE A 87 8.23 3.91 12.65
N VAL A 88 8.93 3.29 11.70
CA VAL A 88 9.50 1.96 11.83
C VAL A 88 10.98 2.06 12.20
N LYS A 89 11.35 1.63 13.41
CA LYS A 89 12.74 1.65 13.90
C LYS A 89 13.68 0.73 13.11
N ASP A 90 13.22 -0.47 12.76
CA ASP A 90 13.98 -1.43 11.94
C ASP A 90 13.22 -1.74 10.64
N PRO A 91 13.45 -0.94 9.57
CA PRO A 91 12.84 -1.16 8.27
C PRO A 91 13.16 -2.53 7.67
N LYS A 92 14.35 -3.10 7.94
CA LYS A 92 14.75 -4.38 7.35
C LYS A 92 13.91 -5.52 7.90
N VAL A 93 13.74 -5.57 9.23
CA VAL A 93 12.89 -6.57 9.89
C VAL A 93 11.42 -6.39 9.49
N PHE A 94 10.91 -5.16 9.52
CA PHE A 94 9.54 -4.87 9.14
C PHE A 94 9.20 -5.30 7.71
N LEU A 95 10.08 -5.00 6.74
CA LEU A 95 9.86 -5.40 5.35
C LEU A 95 10.00 -6.90 5.13
N ARG A 96 10.84 -7.58 5.91
CA ARG A 96 10.93 -9.05 5.88
C ARG A 96 9.62 -9.66 6.35
N GLU A 97 9.13 -9.26 7.52
CA GLU A 97 7.84 -9.69 8.08
C GLU A 97 6.68 -9.44 7.10
N LEU A 98 6.66 -8.26 6.48
CA LEU A 98 5.65 -7.90 5.49
C LEU A 98 5.67 -8.85 4.30
N MET A 99 6.86 -9.15 3.76
CA MET A 99 7.00 -10.00 2.57
C MET A 99 6.75 -11.47 2.89
N ASP A 100 7.09 -11.94 4.09
CA ASP A 100 6.78 -13.29 4.56
C ASP A 100 5.26 -13.47 4.68
N GLU A 101 4.59 -12.53 5.35
CA GLU A 101 3.14 -12.56 5.51
C GLU A 101 2.40 -12.37 4.18
N SER A 102 2.92 -11.53 3.27
CA SER A 102 2.34 -11.38 1.93
C SER A 102 2.45 -12.66 1.12
N ARG A 103 3.59 -13.37 1.21
CA ARG A 103 3.77 -14.69 0.57
C ARG A 103 2.83 -15.74 1.13
N ARG A 104 2.62 -15.74 2.44
CA ARG A 104 1.68 -16.66 3.11
C ARG A 104 0.23 -16.44 2.65
N ARG A 105 -0.17 -15.19 2.41
CA ARG A 105 -1.53 -14.85 1.95
C ARG A 105 -1.76 -15.04 0.45
N GLY A 106 -0.70 -14.89 -0.35
CA GLY A 106 -0.83 -14.78 -1.80
C GLY A 106 -1.36 -13.40 -2.20
N LEU A 107 -1.60 -13.25 -3.50
CA LEU A 107 -2.12 -12.04 -4.10
C LEU A 107 -3.59 -12.26 -4.49
N VAL A 108 -4.43 -11.26 -4.20
CA VAL A 108 -5.85 -11.23 -4.56
C VAL A 108 -6.19 -9.84 -5.05
N TYR A 109 -6.54 -9.69 -6.32
CA TYR A 109 -6.82 -8.39 -6.93
C TYR A 109 -7.94 -8.47 -7.98
N VAL A 110 -8.49 -7.31 -8.34
CA VAL A 110 -9.57 -7.22 -9.34
C VAL A 110 -8.97 -6.89 -10.71
N SER A 111 -9.36 -7.67 -11.73
CA SER A 111 -9.09 -7.40 -13.14
C SER A 111 -10.42 -7.14 -13.89
N PRO A 112 -10.37 -6.71 -15.17
CA PRO A 112 -11.58 -6.59 -15.98
C PRO A 112 -12.35 -7.92 -16.15
N GLN A 113 -11.73 -9.06 -15.87
CA GLN A 113 -12.32 -10.39 -15.94
C GLN A 113 -12.83 -10.89 -14.57
N GLY A 114 -12.68 -10.09 -13.51
CA GLY A 114 -13.12 -10.44 -12.14
C GLY A 114 -11.96 -10.58 -11.16
N VAL A 115 -12.19 -11.31 -10.07
CA VAL A 115 -11.19 -11.49 -9.00
C VAL A 115 -10.15 -12.52 -9.42
N VAL A 116 -8.87 -12.17 -9.29
CA VAL A 116 -7.73 -13.02 -9.56
C VAL A 116 -7.03 -13.37 -8.25
N THR A 117 -6.69 -14.65 -8.07
CA THR A 117 -5.89 -15.15 -6.94
C THR A 117 -4.65 -15.85 -7.47
N GLU A 118 -3.46 -15.47 -6.97
CA GLU A 118 -2.19 -16.04 -7.39
C GLU A 118 -1.17 -16.11 -6.24
N ALA A 119 -0.20 -17.02 -6.32
CA ALA A 119 0.88 -17.06 -5.33
C ALA A 119 1.77 -15.82 -5.45
N MET A 120 2.29 -15.29 -4.35
CA MET A 120 3.33 -14.25 -4.43
C MET A 120 4.70 -14.90 -4.69
N GLY A 121 5.42 -14.42 -5.70
CA GLY A 121 6.78 -14.87 -6.04
C GLY A 121 7.87 -14.32 -5.13
#